data_AF-A0A9W5XJC4-F1
#
_entry.id   AF-A0A9W5XJC4-F1
#
_cell.length_a   1.000
_cell.length_b   1.000
_cell.length_c   1.000
_cell.angle_alpha   90.00
_cell.angle_beta   90.00
_cell.angle_gamma   90.00
#
_symmetry.space_group_name_H-M   'P 1'
#
loop_
_entity.id
_entity.type
_entity.pdbx_description
1 polymer ?
#
loop_
_entity_poly.entity_id
_entity_poly.type
_entity_poly.pdbx_seq_one_letter_code
_entity_poly.pdbx_strand_id
1 'polypeptide(L)'
;MTLTGRDAGPRHASGPAPDRLMQIGEAAERVGLSIRTIRHYEQVGLIVPSARTDGGFRLYTEPDLDRLGVVKRMKPLGFTLDEMRDLLGILDALPAADDDERRALLDRLAMFHTLATTRVDALREQLATAEGFADTLRQRIDKHTRPD
;
A
#
# COMPACT_ATOMS: atom_id res chain seq x y z
N MET A 1 19.36 -41.97 -45.12
CA MET A 1 19.52 -40.51 -44.96
C MET A 1 18.26 -39.86 -45.50
N THR A 2 17.27 -39.61 -44.64
CA THR A 2 16.06 -38.86 -45.01
C THR A 2 15.70 -37.97 -43.83
N LEU A 3 15.59 -36.68 -44.12
CA LEU A 3 15.49 -35.57 -43.20
C LEU A 3 14.14 -35.51 -42.47
N THR A 4 14.26 -35.04 -41.23
CA THR A 4 13.29 -34.58 -40.24
C THR A 4 12.08 -33.83 -40.81
N GLY A 5 10.89 -34.39 -40.60
CA GLY A 5 9.61 -33.68 -40.67
C GLY A 5 9.22 -33.20 -39.27
N ARG A 6 9.28 -31.88 -39.09
CA ARG A 6 9.04 -31.10 -37.89
C ARG A 6 7.56 -30.73 -37.86
N ASP A 7 6.76 -31.32 -36.97
CA ASP A 7 5.39 -30.87 -36.76
C ASP A 7 5.34 -29.84 -35.65
N ALA A 8 4.82 -28.67 -35.99
CA ALA A 8 4.87 -27.46 -35.20
C ALA A 8 3.80 -27.49 -34.11
N GLY A 9 4.23 -27.56 -32.85
CA GLY A 9 3.38 -27.26 -31.70
C GLY A 9 2.82 -25.82 -31.76
N PRO A 10 1.67 -25.57 -31.13
CA PRO A 10 0.88 -24.37 -31.40
C PRO A 10 1.62 -23.11 -30.98
N ARG A 11 1.48 -22.09 -31.82
CA ARG A 11 2.00 -20.74 -31.63
C ARG A 11 1.34 -20.15 -30.39
N HIS A 12 2.08 -19.98 -29.30
CA HIS A 12 1.63 -19.16 -28.19
C HIS A 12 1.52 -17.72 -28.69
N ALA A 13 0.29 -17.26 -28.87
CA ALA A 13 0.00 -15.84 -29.02
C ALA A 13 0.50 -15.11 -27.76
N SER A 14 1.34 -14.09 -27.94
CA SER A 14 1.78 -13.20 -26.87
C SER A 14 0.61 -12.37 -26.36
N GLY A 15 -0.14 -12.92 -25.39
CA GLY A 15 -0.98 -12.12 -24.50
C GLY A 15 -0.14 -11.40 -23.45
N PRO A 16 -0.67 -10.36 -22.78
CA PRO A 16 0.01 -9.75 -21.64
C PRO A 16 0.35 -10.85 -20.62
N ALA A 17 1.55 -10.80 -20.06
CA ALA A 17 2.01 -11.79 -19.09
C ALA A 17 0.97 -11.94 -17.97
N PRO A 18 0.63 -13.16 -17.52
CA PRO A 18 -0.34 -13.31 -16.46
C PRO A 18 0.17 -12.60 -15.20
N ASP A 19 -0.65 -11.73 -14.62
CA ASP A 19 -0.34 -11.11 -13.34
C ASP A 19 0.02 -12.20 -12.33
N ARG A 20 1.19 -12.07 -11.71
CA ARG A 20 1.68 -13.04 -10.74
C ARG A 20 0.70 -13.12 -9.57
N LEU A 21 0.04 -14.26 -9.42
CA LEU A 21 -0.86 -14.54 -8.31
C LEU A 21 -0.07 -15.01 -7.08
N MET A 22 -0.29 -14.35 -5.95
CA MET A 22 0.43 -14.59 -4.69
C MET A 22 -0.54 -14.98 -3.59
N GLN A 23 -0.18 -15.94 -2.74
CA GLN A 23 -0.99 -16.23 -1.56
C GLN A 23 -0.79 -15.15 -0.48
N ILE A 24 -1.71 -15.10 0.50
CA ILE A 24 -1.69 -14.10 1.57
C ILE A 24 -0.38 -14.05 2.37
N GLY A 25 0.34 -15.18 2.49
CA GLY A 25 1.65 -15.23 3.15
C GLY A 25 2.72 -14.47 2.38
N GLU A 26 2.84 -14.73 1.08
CA GLU A 26 3.76 -14.01 0.18
C GLU A 26 3.39 -12.54 0.07
N ALA A 27 2.10 -12.22 -0.06
CA ALA A 27 1.62 -10.83 -0.08
C ALA A 27 1.95 -10.08 1.22
N ALA A 28 1.76 -10.72 2.38
CA ALA A 28 2.11 -10.18 3.69
C ALA A 28 3.60 -9.85 3.80
N GLU A 29 4.47 -10.78 3.38
CA GLU A 29 5.91 -10.58 3.38
C GLU A 29 6.32 -9.42 2.46
N ARG A 30 5.84 -9.41 1.21
CA ARG A 30 6.19 -8.40 0.22
C ARG A 30 5.76 -6.99 0.60
N VAL A 31 4.56 -6.83 1.15
CA VAL A 31 4.09 -5.50 1.59
C VAL A 31 4.63 -5.14 2.98
N GLY A 32 5.21 -6.10 3.71
CA GLY A 32 5.64 -5.91 5.10
C GLY A 32 4.46 -5.60 6.02
N LEU A 33 3.40 -6.40 5.90
CA LEU A 33 2.21 -6.36 6.75
C LEU A 33 2.01 -7.75 7.37
N SER A 34 1.39 -7.81 8.55
CA SER A 34 0.98 -9.12 9.07
C SER A 34 -0.18 -9.69 8.26
N ILE A 35 -0.27 -11.02 8.15
CA ILE A 35 -1.45 -11.71 7.57
C ILE A 35 -2.75 -11.24 8.26
N ARG A 36 -2.71 -11.02 9.58
CA ARG A 36 -3.85 -10.50 10.35
C ARG A 36 -4.27 -9.11 9.86
N THR A 37 -3.32 -8.24 9.55
CA THR A 37 -3.60 -6.89 9.04
C THR A 37 -4.24 -6.94 7.66
N ILE A 38 -3.74 -7.78 6.75
CA ILE A 38 -4.34 -7.95 5.42
C ILE A 38 -5.78 -8.46 5.53
N ARG A 39 -6.02 -9.49 6.35
CA ARG A 39 -7.38 -10.01 6.60
C ARG A 39 -8.31 -8.96 7.18
N HIS A 40 -7.81 -8.11 8.08
CA HIS A 40 -8.59 -7.01 8.62
C HIS A 40 -8.98 -6.00 7.53
N TYR A 41 -8.05 -5.63 6.65
CA TYR A 41 -8.33 -4.73 5.52
C TYR A 41 -9.33 -5.33 4.52
N GLU A 42 -9.30 -6.63 4.29
CA GLU A 42 -10.36 -7.30 3.53
C GLU A 42 -11.71 -7.25 4.23
N GLN A 43 -11.74 -7.56 5.53
CA GLN A 43 -12.97 -7.58 6.31
C GLN A 43 -13.67 -6.23 6.31
N VAL A 44 -12.91 -5.13 6.36
CA VAL A 44 -13.44 -3.77 6.28
C VAL A 44 -13.59 -3.27 4.84
N GLY A 45 -13.36 -4.12 3.84
CA GLY A 45 -13.61 -3.80 2.42
C GLY A 45 -12.61 -2.84 1.78
N LEU A 46 -11.43 -2.64 2.38
CA LEU A 46 -10.37 -1.84 1.76
C LEU A 46 -9.68 -2.59 0.62
N ILE A 47 -9.59 -3.92 0.70
CA ILE A 47 -8.90 -4.77 -0.26
C ILE A 47 -9.81 -5.94 -0.60
N VAL A 48 -9.85 -6.34 -1.87
CA VAL A 48 -10.52 -7.56 -2.30
C VAL A 48 -9.47 -8.41 -3.02
N PRO A 49 -9.26 -9.68 -2.63
CA PRO A 49 -8.31 -10.53 -3.34
C PRO A 49 -8.77 -10.72 -4.79
N SER A 50 -7.85 -10.53 -5.74
CA SER A 50 -8.15 -10.67 -7.18
C SER A 50 -8.69 -12.05 -7.57
N ALA A 51 -8.29 -13.10 -6.85
CA ALA A 51 -8.76 -14.46 -7.14
C ALA A 51 -8.78 -15.35 -5.89
N ARG A 52 -9.35 -16.54 -6.07
CA ARG A 52 -9.22 -17.66 -5.14
C ARG A 52 -8.78 -18.91 -5.89
N THR A 53 -7.99 -19.77 -5.24
CA THR A 53 -7.75 -21.11 -5.76
C THR A 53 -9.00 -21.98 -5.62
N ASP A 54 -9.03 -23.13 -6.29
CA ASP A 54 -10.09 -24.13 -6.15
C ASP A 54 -10.26 -24.62 -4.70
N GLY A 55 -9.17 -24.64 -3.93
CA GLY A 55 -9.16 -24.93 -2.49
C GLY A 55 -9.59 -23.76 -1.59
N GLY A 56 -9.99 -22.61 -2.16
CA GLY A 56 -10.49 -21.44 -1.44
C GLY A 56 -9.42 -20.48 -0.90
N PHE A 57 -8.14 -20.70 -1.21
CA PHE A 57 -7.05 -19.81 -0.78
C PHE A 57 -7.11 -18.48 -1.54
N ARG A 58 -6.83 -17.38 -0.85
CA ARG A 58 -6.82 -16.03 -1.42
C ARG A 58 -5.58 -15.82 -2.27
N LEU A 59 -5.77 -15.22 -3.44
CA LEU A 59 -4.71 -14.85 -4.36
C LEU A 59 -4.76 -13.35 -4.62
N TYR A 60 -3.59 -12.73 -4.59
CA TYR A 60 -3.38 -11.29 -4.79
C TYR A 60 -2.49 -11.07 -6.00
N THR A 61 -2.79 -10.03 -6.76
CA THR A 61 -1.99 -9.54 -7.88
C THR A 61 -1.08 -8.39 -7.43
N GLU A 62 -0.17 -7.92 -8.30
CA GLU A 62 0.63 -6.71 -8.01
C GLU A 62 -0.25 -5.47 -7.72
N PRO A 63 -1.33 -5.18 -8.47
CA PRO A 63 -2.26 -4.11 -8.12
C PRO A 63 -2.85 -4.22 -6.70
N ASP A 64 -3.15 -5.44 -6.22
CA ASP A 64 -3.62 -5.63 -4.85
C ASP A 64 -2.55 -5.25 -3.82
N LEU A 65 -1.28 -5.55 -4.11
CA LEU A 65 -0.14 -5.20 -3.26
C LEU A 65 0.11 -3.68 -3.27
N ASP A 66 0.00 -3.02 -4.42
CA ASP A 66 0.09 -1.56 -4.52
C ASP A 66 -0.99 -0.89 -3.69
N ARG A 67 -2.22 -1.40 -3.77
CA ARG A 67 -3.36 -0.96 -2.96
C ARG A 67 -3.09 -1.12 -1.46
N LEU A 68 -2.59 -2.29 -1.03
CA LEU A 68 -2.16 -2.53 0.34
C LEU A 68 -1.05 -1.54 0.78
N GLY A 69 -0.13 -1.22 -0.13
CA GLY A 69 0.95 -0.26 0.09
C GLY A 69 0.45 1.18 0.29
N VAL A 70 -0.61 1.59 -0.38
CA VAL A 70 -1.30 2.88 -0.13
C VAL A 70 -1.88 2.90 1.28
N VAL A 71 -2.71 1.92 1.63
CA VAL A 71 -3.35 1.83 2.96
C VAL A 71 -2.30 1.81 4.07
N LYS A 72 -1.19 1.07 3.88
CA LYS A 72 -0.07 1.02 4.83
C LYS A 72 0.52 2.39 5.10
N ARG A 73 0.72 3.23 4.07
CA ARG A 73 1.31 4.58 4.21
C ARG A 73 0.36 5.60 4.82
N MET A 74 -0.95 5.40 4.64
CA MET A 74 -1.97 6.29 5.25
C MET A 74 -2.08 6.11 6.76
N LYS A 75 -1.81 4.91 7.29
CA LYS A 75 -2.07 4.60 8.69
C LYS A 75 -1.23 5.41 9.70
N PRO A 76 0.10 5.59 9.52
CA PRO A 76 0.90 6.43 10.41
C PRO A 76 0.49 7.90 10.41
N LEU A 77 -0.13 8.37 9.33
CA LEU A 77 -0.62 9.74 9.21
C LEU A 77 -1.99 9.94 9.90
N GLY A 78 -2.59 8.89 10.47
CA GLY A 78 -3.85 8.98 11.20
C GLY A 78 -5.10 9.07 10.32
N PHE A 79 -5.01 8.62 9.06
CA PHE A 79 -6.20 8.53 8.21
C PHE A 79 -7.22 7.52 8.77
N THR A 80 -8.51 7.84 8.63
CA THR A 80 -9.59 6.92 9.01
C THR A 80 -9.82 5.86 7.93
N LEU A 81 -10.54 4.78 8.25
CA LEU A 81 -10.90 3.77 7.26
C LEU A 81 -11.77 4.33 6.13
N ASP A 82 -12.61 5.33 6.42
CA ASP A 82 -13.44 6.01 5.41
C ASP A 82 -12.59 6.87 4.48
N GLU A 83 -11.66 7.66 5.03
CA GLU A 83 -10.73 8.44 4.21
C GLU A 83 -9.82 7.53 3.34
N MET A 84 -9.42 6.37 3.88
CA MET A 84 -8.69 5.35 3.10
C MET A 84 -9.54 4.82 1.95
N ARG A 85 -10.81 4.46 2.19
CA ARG A 85 -11.74 4.02 1.14
C ARG A 85 -11.93 5.09 0.07
N ASP A 86 -12.13 6.33 0.48
CA ASP A 86 -12.31 7.47 -0.42
C ASP A 86 -11.10 7.67 -1.33
N LEU A 87 -9.88 7.70 -0.76
CA LEU A 87 -8.68 7.86 -1.57
C LEU A 87 -8.50 6.71 -2.55
N LEU A 88 -8.71 5.47 -2.10
CA LEU A 88 -8.61 4.31 -2.96
C LEU A 88 -9.64 4.37 -4.10
N GLY A 89 -10.89 4.76 -3.81
CA GLY A 89 -11.91 4.93 -4.84
C GLY A 89 -11.56 6.00 -5.87
N ILE A 90 -10.91 7.09 -5.47
CA ILE A 90 -10.40 8.11 -6.39
C ILE A 90 -9.35 7.50 -7.32
N LEU A 91 -8.39 6.76 -6.76
CA LEU A 91 -7.32 6.12 -7.53
C LEU A 91 -7.84 5.05 -8.49
N ASP A 92 -8.87 4.30 -8.09
CA ASP A 92 -9.52 3.28 -8.93
C ASP A 92 -10.28 3.90 -10.11
N ALA A 93 -10.93 5.05 -9.90
CA ALA A 93 -11.75 5.71 -10.92
C ALA A 93 -10.93 6.53 -11.93
N LEU A 94 -9.80 7.11 -11.50
CA LEU A 94 -8.98 8.02 -12.33
C LEU A 94 -8.57 7.46 -13.70
N PRO A 95 -8.16 6.18 -13.86
CA PRO A 95 -7.78 5.65 -15.17
C PRO A 95 -8.92 5.63 -16.20
N ALA A 96 -10.16 5.46 -15.76
CA ALA A 96 -11.34 5.31 -16.63
C ALA A 96 -12.18 6.58 -16.78
N ALA A 97 -11.89 7.63 -16.00
CA ALA A 97 -12.66 8.88 -15.98
C ALA A 97 -12.58 9.67 -17.29
N ASP A 98 -13.70 10.28 -17.68
CA ASP A 98 -13.72 11.31 -18.72
C ASP A 98 -13.10 12.64 -18.24
N ASP A 99 -13.09 13.68 -19.07
CA ASP A 99 -12.38 14.92 -18.75
C ASP A 99 -12.97 15.68 -17.55
N ASP A 100 -14.30 15.70 -17.41
CA ASP A 100 -14.96 16.41 -16.31
C ASP A 100 -14.88 15.61 -15.01
N GLU A 101 -15.10 14.29 -15.07
CA GLU A 101 -14.91 13.38 -13.94
C GLU A 101 -13.46 13.41 -13.46
N ARG A 102 -12.49 13.34 -14.37
CA ARG A 102 -11.05 13.38 -14.06
C ARG A 102 -10.70 14.66 -13.34
N ARG A 103 -11.23 15.80 -13.78
CA ARG A 103 -10.98 17.08 -13.12
C ARG A 103 -11.50 17.08 -11.69
N ALA A 104 -12.73 16.62 -11.45
CA ALA A 104 -13.29 16.52 -10.11
C ALA A 104 -12.50 15.54 -9.20
N LEU A 105 -12.05 14.40 -9.76
CA LEU A 105 -11.23 13.43 -9.03
C LEU A 105 -9.85 13.98 -8.66
N LEU A 106 -9.21 14.72 -9.58
CA LEU A 106 -7.93 15.38 -9.32
C LEU A 106 -8.04 16.48 -8.26
N ASP A 107 -9.12 17.26 -8.27
CA ASP A 107 -9.39 18.25 -7.22
C ASP A 107 -9.52 17.57 -5.84
N ARG A 108 -10.27 16.47 -5.76
CA ARG A 108 -10.39 15.70 -4.51
C ARG A 108 -9.06 15.07 -4.10
N LEU A 109 -8.26 14.56 -5.04
CA LEU A 109 -6.92 14.04 -4.77
C LEU A 109 -5.99 15.14 -4.23
N ALA A 110 -6.09 16.37 -4.74
CA ALA A 110 -5.34 17.51 -4.22
C ALA A 110 -5.74 17.87 -2.77
N MET A 111 -7.01 17.70 -2.40
CA MET A 111 -7.44 17.83 -1.00
C MET A 111 -6.77 16.77 -0.11
N PHE A 112 -6.70 15.52 -0.56
CA PHE A 112 -5.99 14.45 0.16
C PHE A 112 -4.50 14.72 0.30
N HIS A 113 -3.85 15.25 -0.75
CA HIS A 113 -2.45 15.68 -0.69
C HIS A 113 -2.25 16.77 0.37
N THR A 114 -3.14 17.76 0.42
CA THR A 114 -3.08 18.85 1.41
C THR A 114 -3.22 18.30 2.83
N LEU A 115 -4.22 17.45 3.06
CA LEU A 115 -4.44 16.79 4.36
C LEU A 115 -3.25 15.93 4.79
N ALA A 116 -2.66 15.18 3.87
CA ALA A 116 -1.46 14.39 4.14
C ALA A 116 -0.28 15.29 4.54
N THR A 117 -0.09 16.41 3.84
CA THR A 117 0.98 17.38 4.14
C THR A 117 0.81 17.99 5.54
N THR A 118 -0.41 18.42 5.89
CA THR A 118 -0.71 18.92 7.24
C THR A 118 -0.43 17.88 8.33
N ARG A 119 -0.79 16.61 8.09
CA ARG A 119 -0.52 15.51 9.04
C ARG A 119 0.97 15.20 9.17
N VAL A 120 1.74 15.31 8.07
CA VAL A 120 3.20 15.19 8.11
C VAL A 120 3.81 16.30 8.96
N ASP A 121 3.35 17.54 8.82
CA ASP A 121 3.88 18.66 9.61
C ASP A 121 3.56 18.52 11.09
N ALA A 122 2.35 18.08 11.44
CA ALA A 122 2.00 17.76 12.83
C ALA A 122 2.89 16.64 13.42
N LEU A 123 3.22 15.60 12.64
CA LEU A 123 4.15 14.55 13.07
C LEU A 123 5.57 15.08 13.27
N ARG A 124 6.02 16.02 12.45
CA ARG A 124 7.34 16.67 12.62
C ARG A 124 7.40 17.49 13.90
N GLU A 125 6.33 18.21 14.25
CA GLU A 125 6.24 18.94 15.52
C GLU A 125 6.26 17.99 16.73
N GLN A 126 5.54 16.87 16.64
CA GLN A 126 5.58 15.82 17.66
C GLN A 126 6.98 15.21 17.81
N LEU A 127 7.66 14.94 16.69
CA LEU A 127 9.04 14.45 16.70
C LEU A 127 9.97 15.43 17.40
N ALA A 128 9.92 16.71 17.03
CA ALA A 128 10.75 17.76 17.64
C ALA A 128 10.52 17.87 19.16
N THR A 129 9.26 17.73 19.60
CA THR A 129 8.91 17.71 21.03
C THR A 129 9.51 16.50 21.75
N ALA A 130 9.41 15.31 21.15
CA ALA A 130 9.95 14.08 21.71
C ALA A 130 11.48 14.11 21.80
N GLU A 131 12.16 14.61 20.76
CA GLU A 131 13.61 14.80 20.73
C GLU A 131 14.07 15.78 21.82
N GLY A 132 13.39 16.93 21.96
CA GLY A 132 13.70 17.90 23.01
C GLY A 132 13.53 17.33 24.43
N PHE A 133 12.54 16.47 24.64
CA PHE A 133 12.38 15.75 25.91
C PHE A 133 13.52 14.75 26.17
N ALA A 134 13.89 13.95 25.16
CA ALA A 134 14.99 13.00 25.27
C ALA A 134 16.32 13.72 25.60
N ASP A 135 16.58 14.86 24.96
CA ASP A 135 17.74 15.70 25.24
C ASP A 135 17.75 16.25 26.67
N THR A 136 16.59 16.67 27.17
CA THR A 136 16.44 17.12 28.56
C THR A 136 16.80 16.03 29.56
N LEU A 137 16.36 14.79 29.31
CA LEU A 137 16.71 13.65 30.16
C LEU A 137 18.21 13.35 30.11
N ARG A 138 18.82 13.38 28.93
CA ARG A 138 20.27 13.20 28.75
C ARG A 138 21.07 14.24 29.55
N GLN A 139 20.74 15.53 29.43
CA GLN A 139 21.42 16.60 30.16
C GLN A 139 21.33 16.44 31.68
N ARG A 140 20.18 15.95 32.19
CA ARG A 140 20.01 15.67 33.62
C ARG A 140 20.89 14.51 34.08
N ILE A 141 20.99 13.44 33.29
CA ILE A 141 21.87 12.31 33.59
C ILE A 141 23.32 12.82 33.68
N ASP A 142 23.80 13.53 32.65
CA ASP A 142 25.18 14.02 32.58
C ASP A 142 25.55 14.93 33.76
N LYS A 143 24.60 15.77 34.23
CA LYS A 143 24.79 16.63 35.40
C LYS A 143 25.04 15.83 36.69
N HIS A 144 24.47 14.64 36.82
CA HIS A 144 24.55 13.82 38.04
C HIS A 144 25.63 12.72 37.96
N THR A 145 26.17 12.43 36.78
CA THR A 145 27.22 11.40 36.59
C THR A 145 28.62 11.95 36.42
N ARG A 146 28.79 13.29 36.41
CA ARG A 146 30.11 13.92 36.29
C ARG A 146 30.79 13.94 37.68
N PRO A 147 31.96 13.29 37.85
CA PRO A 147 32.65 13.28 39.14
C PRO A 147 33.28 14.66 39.41
N ASP A 148 33.22 15.09 40.68
CA ASP A 148 33.93 16.27 41.21
C ASP A 148 35.44 16.18 41.01
#